data_AF-A0A2S2PDC8-F1
#
_entry.id   AF-A0A2S2PDC8-F1
#
_cell.length_a   1.000
_cell.length_b   1.000
_cell.length_c   1.000
_cell.angle_alpha   90.00
_cell.angle_beta   90.00
_cell.angle_gamma   90.00
#
_symmetry.space_group_name_H-M   'P 1'
#
loop_
_entity.id
_entity.type
_entity.pdbx_description
1 polymer ?
#
loop_
_entity_poly.entity_id
_entity_poly.type
_entity_poly.pdbx_seq_one_letter_code
_entity_poly.pdbx_strand_id
1 'polypeptide(L)'
;TFLRASLNTCVPQHTNERRVCHVPQVCLGDTVMVDVENAMMEESTSVHWHGHHQRNSPYMDGVPYVTQCPVPPHSSFRYVYLADNEGTHFWHSHSGCQRGDGAFGSFVVRAPKSRDVHRDMYDVDVHVITVTDWLHELGIRKFLAHYHGSGNNKPETILVNGRGRYKVFDGGYRTPLTQFNVTRVSIL
;
A
#
# COMPACT_ATOMS: atom_id res chain seq x y z
N THR A 1 4.11 -14.14 1.05
CA THR A 1 4.18 -12.94 1.90
C THR A 1 2.98 -12.92 2.81
N PHE A 2 3.14 -13.28 4.09
CA PHE A 2 2.04 -13.23 5.08
C PHE A 2 2.35 -12.13 6.10
N LEU A 3 2.19 -10.89 5.65
CA LEU A 3 2.17 -9.74 6.55
C LEU A 3 0.72 -9.56 7.00
N ARG A 4 0.43 -9.73 8.29
CA ARG A 4 -0.89 -9.40 8.84
C ARG A 4 -0.80 -8.02 9.48
N ALA A 5 -1.38 -7.03 8.82
CA ALA A 5 -1.56 -5.69 9.37
C ALA A 5 -3.00 -5.57 9.88
N SER A 6 -3.17 -5.39 11.18
CA SER A 6 -4.47 -5.07 11.77
C SER A 6 -4.48 -3.59 12.16
N LEU A 7 -5.25 -2.77 11.44
CA LEU A 7 -5.56 -1.40 11.86
C LEU A 7 -6.62 -1.46 12.93
N ASN A 8 -6.25 -1.14 14.17
CA ASN A 8 -7.14 -1.28 15.31
C ASN A 8 -8.02 -0.03 15.57
N THR A 9 -7.83 1.07 14.84
CA THR A 9 -8.54 2.32 15.11
C THR A 9 -8.79 3.14 13.83
N CYS A 10 -10.02 3.06 13.32
CA CYS A 10 -10.70 4.21 12.72
C CYS A 10 -11.81 4.58 13.71
N VAL A 11 -11.51 5.47 14.66
CA VAL A 11 -12.55 6.06 15.52
C VAL A 11 -12.65 7.52 15.09
N PRO A 12 -13.60 7.86 14.19
CA PRO A 12 -13.85 9.26 13.87
C PRO A 12 -14.25 9.98 15.15
N GLN A 13 -13.60 11.10 15.48
CA GLN A 13 -13.95 11.93 16.65
C GLN A 13 -15.40 12.45 16.63
N HIS A 14 -16.17 12.25 15.54
CA HIS A 14 -17.50 12.85 15.36
C HIS A 14 -18.62 11.94 14.82
N THR A 15 -18.43 10.62 14.65
CA THR A 15 -19.52 9.73 14.20
C THR A 15 -19.45 8.35 14.85
N ASN A 16 -20.54 7.90 15.49
CA ASN A 16 -20.71 6.58 16.12
C ASN A 16 -20.81 5.40 15.11
N GLU A 17 -20.32 5.56 13.89
CA GLU A 17 -20.41 4.56 12.83
C GLU A 17 -19.04 3.94 12.56
N ARG A 18 -18.88 2.65 12.89
CA ARG A 18 -17.73 1.85 12.46
C ARG A 18 -17.89 1.53 10.97
N ARG A 19 -17.12 2.19 10.10
CA ARG A 19 -17.02 1.80 8.69
C ARG A 19 -15.88 0.80 8.50
N VAL A 20 -16.17 -0.31 7.82
CA VAL A 20 -15.16 -1.26 7.36
C VAL A 20 -14.54 -0.69 6.09
N CYS A 21 -13.31 -0.21 6.18
CA CYS A 21 -12.54 0.22 5.02
C CYS A 21 -11.71 -0.98 4.51
N HIS A 22 -11.97 -1.43 3.28
CA HIS A 22 -11.21 -2.51 2.61
C HIS A 22 -9.79 -2.08 2.15
N VAL A 23 -9.40 -0.84 2.49
CA VAL A 23 -8.11 -0.18 2.29
C VAL A 23 -7.88 0.66 3.55
N PRO A 24 -6.67 0.80 4.11
CA PRO A 24 -6.42 1.75 5.19
C PRO A 24 -6.87 3.16 4.77
N GLN A 25 -8.00 3.61 5.30
CA GLN A 25 -8.48 4.97 5.11
C GLN A 25 -8.76 5.55 6.49
N VAL A 26 -8.09 6.65 6.82
CA VAL A 26 -8.23 7.36 8.09
C VAL A 26 -8.55 8.82 7.81
N CYS A 27 -8.96 9.57 8.82
CA CYS A 27 -9.15 11.00 8.71
C CYS A 27 -7.87 11.76 9.08
N LEU A 28 -7.71 12.96 8.53
CA LEU A 28 -6.68 13.90 8.96
C LEU A 28 -6.79 14.15 10.47
N GLY A 29 -5.68 13.96 11.19
CA GLY A 29 -5.60 14.09 12.64
C GLY A 29 -5.89 12.80 13.42
N ASP A 30 -6.24 11.71 12.76
CA ASP A 30 -6.39 10.41 13.44
C ASP A 30 -5.02 9.87 13.90
N THR A 31 -5.01 9.20 15.04
CA THR A 31 -3.87 8.37 15.46
C THR A 31 -3.96 7.02 14.76
N VAL A 32 -2.97 6.75 13.91
CA VAL A 32 -2.81 5.48 13.22
C VAL A 32 -2.13 4.50 14.17
N MET A 33 -2.75 3.34 14.39
CA MET A 33 -2.16 2.23 15.15
C MET A 33 -2.24 0.95 14.32
N VAL A 34 -1.08 0.42 13.92
CA VAL A 34 -0.99 -0.79 13.11
C VAL A 34 -0.08 -1.81 13.77
N ASP A 35 -0.65 -2.97 14.07
CA ASP A 35 0.11 -4.14 14.48
C ASP A 35 0.58 -4.88 13.23
N VAL A 36 1.90 -4.95 13.06
CA VAL A 36 2.55 -5.69 11.99
C VAL A 36 3.13 -6.98 12.57
N GLU A 37 2.54 -8.10 12.18
CA GLU A 37 3.04 -9.44 12.50
C GLU A 37 3.84 -9.99 11.32
N ASN A 38 5.12 -10.31 11.55
CA ASN A 38 5.97 -10.96 10.58
C ASN A 38 5.82 -12.48 10.69
N ALA A 39 4.96 -13.08 9.86
CA ALA A 39 4.78 -14.53 9.81
C ALA A 39 5.70 -15.24 8.80
N MET A 40 6.73 -14.57 8.27
CA MET A 40 7.73 -15.21 7.41
C MET A 40 8.67 -16.09 8.25
N MET A 41 9.24 -17.12 7.62
CA MET A 41 10.09 -18.11 8.31
C MET A 41 11.50 -17.60 8.60
N GLU A 42 12.11 -16.90 7.64
CA GLU A 42 13.54 -16.57 7.70
C GLU A 42 13.83 -15.09 7.44
N GLU A 43 12.89 -14.37 6.82
CA GLU A 43 13.10 -12.97 6.46
C GLU A 43 12.56 -12.01 7.52
N SER A 44 13.37 -11.02 7.86
CA SER A 44 12.90 -9.84 8.58
C SER A 44 12.12 -8.90 7.64
N THR A 45 11.29 -8.04 8.20
CA THR A 45 10.51 -7.06 7.44
C THR A 45 10.43 -5.71 8.14
N SER A 46 9.88 -4.71 7.46
CA SER A 46 9.59 -3.39 7.99
C SER A 46 8.49 -2.77 7.13
N VAL A 47 7.66 -1.89 7.66
CA VAL A 47 6.61 -1.20 6.89
C VAL A 47 6.85 0.28 6.90
N HIS A 48 7.07 0.87 5.73
CA HIS A 48 7.20 2.31 5.53
C HIS A 48 5.88 2.92 5.05
N TRP A 49 5.57 4.09 5.60
CA TRP A 49 4.35 4.87 5.34
C TRP A 49 4.65 5.97 4.33
N HIS A 50 4.74 5.61 3.06
CA HIS A 50 5.20 6.52 2.01
C HIS A 50 4.31 7.76 1.89
N GLY A 51 4.92 8.93 2.05
CA GLY A 51 4.23 10.22 1.99
C GLY A 51 3.77 10.76 3.35
N HIS A 52 3.82 9.96 4.42
CA HIS A 52 3.55 10.44 5.77
C HIS A 52 4.80 11.16 6.33
N HIS A 53 4.61 12.33 6.95
CA HIS A 53 5.76 13.14 7.39
C HIS A 53 6.48 12.60 8.63
N GLN A 54 5.82 11.76 9.44
CA GLN A 54 6.35 11.22 10.69
C GLN A 54 6.87 12.30 11.66
N ARG A 55 6.23 13.48 11.67
CA ARG A 55 6.59 14.56 12.60
C ARG A 55 6.40 14.07 14.04
N ASN A 56 7.41 14.30 14.87
CA ASN A 56 7.47 13.84 16.27
C ASN A 56 7.43 12.31 16.46
N SER A 57 7.49 11.53 15.37
CA SER A 57 7.46 10.06 15.38
C SER A 57 8.42 9.44 14.37
N PRO A 58 9.67 9.94 14.19
CA PRO A 58 10.58 9.46 13.14
C PRO A 58 10.91 7.96 13.28
N TYR A 59 10.87 7.41 14.50
CA TYR A 59 11.06 5.98 14.79
C TYR A 59 9.89 5.08 14.33
N MET A 60 8.83 5.67 13.78
CA MET A 60 7.68 4.97 13.18
C MET A 60 7.71 5.00 11.66
N ASP A 61 8.76 5.55 11.06
CA ASP A 61 8.89 5.70 9.61
C ASP A 61 9.10 4.36 8.87
N GLY A 62 9.61 3.33 9.54
CA GLY A 62 9.66 2.00 8.93
C GLY A 62 10.84 1.72 8.04
N VAL A 63 11.93 2.49 8.15
CA VAL A 63 13.14 2.31 7.34
C VAL A 63 14.16 1.52 8.15
N PRO A 64 14.45 0.26 7.76
CA PRO A 64 15.33 -0.61 8.51
C PRO A 64 16.75 -0.04 8.52
N TYR A 65 17.42 -0.12 9.68
CA TYR A 65 18.77 0.39 9.93
C TYR A 65 18.92 1.92 9.88
N VAL A 66 17.81 2.66 9.71
CA VAL A 66 17.79 4.12 9.78
C VAL A 66 16.90 4.57 10.94
N THR A 67 15.62 4.20 10.91
CA THR A 67 14.63 4.62 11.91
C THR A 67 14.22 3.52 12.87
N GLN A 68 14.45 2.25 12.51
CA GLN A 68 14.24 1.10 13.39
C GLN A 68 15.11 -0.10 13.01
N CYS A 69 15.21 -1.07 13.92
CA CYS A 69 15.61 -2.42 13.55
C CYS A 69 14.49 -3.10 12.72
N PRO A 70 14.84 -3.96 11.74
CA PRO A 70 13.86 -4.81 11.08
C PRO A 70 13.09 -5.69 12.07
N VAL A 71 11.81 -5.94 11.81
CA VAL A 71 10.95 -6.86 12.56
C VAL A 71 11.36 -8.31 12.24
N PRO A 72 11.95 -9.06 13.19
CA PRO A 72 12.41 -10.43 12.93
C PRO A 72 11.29 -11.40 12.51
N PRO A 73 11.62 -12.55 11.92
CA PRO A 73 10.68 -13.66 11.75
C PRO A 73 9.91 -13.98 13.03
N HIS A 74 8.63 -14.31 12.90
CA HIS A 74 7.74 -14.70 13.99
C HIS A 74 7.62 -13.68 15.14
N SER A 75 7.84 -12.40 14.84
CA SER A 75 7.73 -11.30 15.81
C SER A 75 6.76 -10.24 15.32
N SER A 76 6.47 -9.26 16.19
CA SER A 76 5.54 -8.18 15.87
C SER A 76 6.12 -6.83 16.24
N PHE A 77 5.68 -5.80 15.52
CA PHE A 77 5.98 -4.41 15.83
C PHE A 77 4.71 -3.57 15.65
N ARG A 78 4.48 -2.63 16.57
CA ARG A 78 3.34 -1.71 16.52
C ARG A 78 3.80 -0.34 16.06
N TYR A 79 3.27 0.10 14.92
CA TYR A 79 3.41 1.47 14.45
C TYR A 79 2.34 2.36 15.10
N VAL A 80 2.74 3.48 15.68
CA VAL A 80 1.83 4.48 16.28
C VAL A 80 2.27 5.88 15.89
N TYR A 81 1.51 6.55 15.02
CA TYR A 81 1.82 7.90 14.58
C TYR A 81 0.56 8.69 14.23
N LEU A 82 0.69 10.00 14.09
CA LEU A 82 -0.41 10.89 13.72
C LEU A 82 -0.52 10.99 12.19
N ALA A 83 -1.73 10.83 11.64
CA ALA A 83 -2.01 11.15 10.25
C ALA A 83 -2.08 12.67 10.08
N ASP A 84 -0.92 13.33 9.92
CA ASP A 84 -0.80 14.79 9.94
C ASP A 84 -0.90 15.47 8.57
N ASN A 85 -1.02 14.70 7.49
CA ASN A 85 -1.12 15.22 6.13
C ASN A 85 -2.13 14.46 5.27
N GLU A 86 -3.05 15.21 4.69
CA GLU A 86 -4.09 14.69 3.79
C GLU A 86 -3.53 14.20 2.45
N GLY A 87 -4.20 13.24 1.83
CA GLY A 87 -3.87 12.79 0.49
C GLY A 87 -4.01 11.29 0.26
N THR A 88 -3.68 10.90 -0.97
CA THR A 88 -3.54 9.50 -1.36
C THR A 88 -2.08 9.10 -1.21
N HIS A 89 -1.82 8.26 -0.22
CA HIS A 89 -0.52 7.71 0.13
C HIS A 89 -0.53 6.20 -0.13
N PHE A 90 0.57 5.53 0.21
CA PHE A 90 0.64 4.09 0.22
C PHE A 90 1.63 3.62 1.29
N TRP A 91 1.47 2.39 1.74
CA TRP A 91 2.46 1.71 2.57
C TRP A 91 3.15 0.63 1.75
N HIS A 92 4.38 0.31 2.11
CA HIS A 92 5.09 -0.83 1.52
C HIS A 92 6.14 -1.39 2.47
N SER A 93 6.54 -2.64 2.23
CA SER A 93 7.74 -3.14 2.88
C SER A 93 8.95 -2.32 2.45
N HIS A 94 9.76 -1.88 3.40
CA HIS A 94 11.02 -1.18 3.13
C HIS A 94 12.24 -2.10 3.31
N SER A 95 12.00 -3.41 3.38
CA SER A 95 13.04 -4.44 3.50
C SER A 95 13.26 -5.18 2.18
N GLY A 96 14.49 -5.13 1.67
CA GLY A 96 14.91 -5.88 0.48
C GLY A 96 14.01 -5.63 -0.74
N CYS A 97 13.63 -6.71 -1.43
CA CYS A 97 12.76 -6.67 -2.60
C CYS A 97 11.26 -6.89 -2.27
N GLN A 98 10.90 -6.98 -0.99
CA GLN A 98 9.56 -7.43 -0.55
C GLN A 98 8.41 -6.56 -1.10
N ARG A 99 8.63 -5.26 -1.32
CA ARG A 99 7.65 -4.37 -1.99
C ARG A 99 7.25 -4.91 -3.37
N GLY A 100 8.24 -5.27 -4.19
CA GLY A 100 8.02 -5.82 -5.53
C GLY A 100 7.39 -7.20 -5.51
N ASP A 101 7.64 -7.96 -4.43
CA ASP A 101 7.04 -9.28 -4.18
C ASP A 101 5.61 -9.19 -3.58
N GLY A 102 5.00 -8.00 -3.63
CA GLY A 102 3.59 -7.78 -3.27
C GLY A 102 3.34 -7.24 -1.87
N ALA A 103 4.36 -6.90 -1.08
CA ALA A 103 4.19 -6.27 0.23
C ALA A 103 3.96 -4.75 0.10
N PHE A 104 2.77 -4.35 -0.33
CA PHE A 104 2.35 -2.95 -0.41
C PHE A 104 0.83 -2.81 -0.39
N GLY A 105 0.35 -1.60 -0.16
CA GLY A 105 -1.07 -1.26 -0.27
C GLY A 105 -1.29 0.23 -0.22
N SER A 106 -2.44 0.70 -0.70
CA SER A 106 -2.81 2.11 -0.59
C SER A 106 -3.09 2.52 0.85
N PHE A 107 -2.91 3.80 1.16
CA PHE A 107 -3.24 4.41 2.44
C PHE A 107 -3.82 5.79 2.15
N VAL A 108 -5.05 6.08 2.57
CA VAL A 108 -5.68 7.39 2.28
C VAL A 108 -5.92 8.14 3.58
N VAL A 109 -5.44 9.39 3.65
CA VAL A 109 -5.78 10.32 4.73
C VAL A 109 -6.81 11.31 4.19
N ARG A 110 -8.06 11.12 4.61
CA ARG A 110 -9.19 11.94 4.18
C ARG A 110 -9.22 13.26 4.92
N ALA A 111 -9.23 14.37 4.18
CA ALA A 111 -9.52 15.68 4.72
C ALA A 111 -11.05 15.91 4.81
N PRO A 112 -11.51 16.77 5.73
CA PRO A 112 -12.86 17.32 5.67
C PRO A 112 -13.13 18.00 4.33
N LYS A 113 -14.35 17.86 3.79
CA LYS A 113 -14.75 18.49 2.52
C LYS A 113 -14.52 20.01 2.48
N SER A 114 -14.53 20.69 3.63
CA SER A 114 -14.24 22.12 3.73
C SER A 114 -12.80 22.50 3.36
N ARG A 115 -11.84 21.56 3.44
CA ARG A 115 -10.44 21.76 3.03
C ARG A 115 -10.19 21.38 1.57
N ASP A 116 -11.12 20.66 0.94
CA ASP A 116 -10.96 20.22 -0.43
C ASP A 116 -11.39 21.32 -1.40
N VAL A 117 -10.40 21.90 -2.08
CA VAL A 117 -10.57 22.95 -3.11
C VAL A 117 -11.20 22.41 -4.40
N HIS A 118 -11.19 21.08 -4.58
CA HIS A 118 -11.70 20.38 -5.75
C HIS A 118 -13.03 19.67 -5.49
N ARG A 119 -13.62 19.81 -4.28
CA ARG A 119 -14.85 19.12 -3.88
C ARG A 119 -16.03 19.31 -4.83
N ASP A 120 -16.07 20.44 -5.54
CA ASP A 120 -17.16 20.80 -6.45
C ASP A 120 -16.86 20.32 -7.90
N MET A 121 -15.68 19.73 -8.15
CA MET A 121 -15.25 19.20 -9.46
C MET A 121 -15.49 17.69 -9.61
N TYR A 122 -15.96 17.01 -8.57
CA TYR A 122 -16.24 15.57 -8.61
C TYR A 122 -17.48 15.21 -7.78
N ASP A 123 -18.22 14.20 -8.22
CA ASP A 123 -19.38 13.67 -7.49
C ASP A 123 -18.96 12.66 -6.40
N VAL A 124 -17.97 11.82 -6.74
CA VAL A 124 -17.49 10.71 -5.89
C VAL A 124 -15.98 10.52 -5.98
N ASP A 125 -15.35 10.23 -4.85
CA ASP A 125 -13.91 10.00 -4.66
C ASP A 125 -13.64 8.59 -4.07
N VAL A 126 -14.39 7.60 -4.55
CA VAL A 126 -14.39 6.24 -3.99
C VAL A 126 -13.34 5.32 -4.59
N HIS A 127 -12.76 5.71 -5.73
CA HIS A 127 -11.86 4.86 -6.50
C HIS A 127 -10.40 5.09 -6.10
N VAL A 128 -9.75 4.03 -5.62
CA VAL A 128 -8.31 4.01 -5.42
C VAL A 128 -7.70 3.11 -6.50
N ILE A 129 -6.72 3.64 -7.23
CA ILE A 129 -6.04 2.94 -8.31
C ILE A 129 -4.58 2.76 -7.91
N THR A 130 -4.17 1.51 -7.72
CA THR A 130 -2.77 1.12 -7.59
C THR A 130 -2.29 0.53 -8.90
N VAL A 131 -1.12 0.98 -9.35
CA VAL A 131 -0.47 0.49 -10.56
C VAL A 131 0.89 -0.06 -10.16
N THR A 132 1.14 -1.32 -10.49
CA THR A 132 2.42 -1.97 -10.21
C THR A 132 2.87 -2.78 -11.39
N ASP A 133 4.17 -2.82 -11.63
CA ASP A 133 4.75 -3.87 -12.44
C ASP A 133 4.73 -5.21 -11.69
N TRP A 134 4.81 -6.31 -12.45
CA TRP A 134 4.77 -7.64 -11.87
C TRP A 134 5.77 -8.57 -12.53
N LEU A 135 6.47 -9.31 -11.67
CA LEU A 135 7.47 -10.30 -12.03
C LEU A 135 6.92 -11.71 -11.75
N HIS A 136 7.22 -12.67 -12.62
CA HIS A 136 6.90 -14.10 -12.35
C HIS A 136 7.97 -14.82 -11.49
N GLU A 137 8.95 -14.08 -11.01
CA GLU A 137 10.01 -14.55 -10.12
C GLU A 137 10.15 -13.55 -8.97
N LEU A 138 10.68 -14.02 -7.83
CA LEU A 138 10.99 -13.14 -6.70
C LEU A 138 11.96 -12.03 -7.12
N GLY A 139 11.74 -10.83 -6.62
CA GLY A 139 12.53 -9.65 -6.93
C GLY A 139 14.01 -9.85 -6.65
N ILE A 140 14.38 -10.59 -5.61
CA ILE A 140 15.78 -10.92 -5.31
C ILE A 140 16.46 -11.74 -6.42
N ARG A 141 15.73 -12.68 -7.04
CA ARG A 141 16.28 -13.48 -8.16
C ARG A 141 16.48 -12.63 -9.40
N LYS A 142 15.49 -11.80 -9.74
CA LYS A 142 15.57 -10.86 -10.86
C LYS A 142 16.67 -9.82 -10.66
N PHE A 143 16.84 -9.32 -9.43
CA PHE A 143 17.92 -8.42 -9.06
C PHE A 143 19.29 -9.07 -9.29
N LEU A 144 19.51 -10.29 -8.79
CA LEU A 144 20.77 -11.00 -8.97
C LEU A 144 21.09 -11.29 -10.44
N ALA A 145 20.08 -11.73 -11.22
CA ALA A 145 20.25 -11.98 -12.65
C ALA A 145 20.63 -10.71 -13.43
N HIS A 146 20.02 -9.58 -13.08
CA HIS A 146 20.35 -8.28 -13.68
C HIS A 146 21.74 -7.79 -13.26
N TYR A 147 22.05 -7.86 -11.96
CA TYR A 147 23.32 -7.38 -11.40
C TYR A 147 24.54 -8.12 -11.97
N HIS A 148 24.39 -9.42 -12.23
CA HIS A 148 25.45 -10.25 -12.82
C HIS A 148 25.38 -10.37 -14.36
N GLY A 149 24.53 -9.56 -15.02
CA GLY A 149 24.53 -9.36 -16.48
C GLY A 149 23.96 -10.51 -17.32
N SER A 150 23.45 -11.58 -16.71
CA SER A 150 22.86 -12.72 -17.44
C SER A 150 21.37 -12.55 -17.73
N GLY A 151 20.72 -11.53 -17.17
CA GLY A 151 19.29 -11.28 -17.32
C GLY A 151 18.89 -9.81 -17.35
N ASN A 152 17.59 -9.57 -17.49
CA ASN A 152 16.99 -8.24 -17.40
C ASN A 152 16.09 -8.13 -16.16
N ASN A 153 15.81 -6.90 -15.75
CA ASN A 153 14.89 -6.56 -14.66
C ASN A 153 13.50 -6.13 -15.16
N LYS A 154 13.15 -6.44 -16.41
CA LYS A 154 11.90 -5.99 -17.00
C LYS A 154 10.74 -6.87 -16.50
N PRO A 155 9.62 -6.27 -16.09
CA PRO A 155 8.43 -7.02 -15.70
C PRO A 155 7.72 -7.63 -16.90
N GLU A 156 7.05 -8.76 -16.68
CA GLU A 156 6.26 -9.43 -17.71
C GLU A 156 4.90 -8.74 -17.95
N THR A 157 4.36 -8.03 -16.96
CA THR A 157 3.07 -7.34 -17.06
C THR A 157 2.99 -6.17 -16.08
N ILE A 158 2.02 -5.29 -16.32
CA ILE A 158 1.52 -4.32 -15.34
C ILE A 158 0.22 -4.84 -14.74
N LEU A 159 0.00 -4.57 -13.46
CA LEU A 159 -1.24 -4.80 -12.72
C LEU A 159 -1.88 -3.47 -12.35
N VAL A 160 -3.19 -3.40 -12.50
CA VAL A 160 -4.04 -2.34 -11.95
C VAL A 160 -4.89 -2.96 -10.86
N ASN A 161 -4.79 -2.49 -9.61
CA ASN A 161 -5.43 -3.09 -8.43
C ASN A 161 -5.22 -4.62 -8.35
N GLY A 162 -3.98 -5.07 -8.61
CA GLY A 162 -3.61 -6.49 -8.54
C GLY A 162 -4.05 -7.35 -9.73
N ARG A 163 -4.59 -6.75 -10.80
CA ARG A 163 -5.10 -7.46 -11.98
C ARG A 163 -4.43 -6.97 -13.26
N GLY A 164 -3.99 -7.90 -14.10
CA GLY A 164 -3.36 -7.59 -15.39
C GLY A 164 -3.33 -8.79 -16.32
N ARG A 165 -2.98 -8.55 -17.58
CA ARG A 165 -2.92 -9.59 -18.62
C ARG A 165 -1.47 -9.83 -19.02
N TYR A 166 -1.03 -11.08 -18.87
CA TYR A 166 0.27 -11.52 -19.34
C TYR A 166 0.17 -12.36 -20.63
N LYS A 167 -0.80 -13.28 -20.70
CA LYS A 167 -0.97 -14.21 -21.82
C LYS A 167 -2.45 -14.44 -22.10
N VAL A 168 -2.78 -14.78 -23.34
CA VAL A 168 -4.09 -15.34 -23.72
C VAL A 168 -3.97 -16.87 -23.68
N PHE A 169 -4.82 -17.53 -22.91
CA PHE A 169 -4.86 -19.00 -22.89
C PHE A 169 -5.78 -19.52 -24.00
N ASP A 170 -5.35 -20.59 -24.69
CA ASP A 170 -6.18 -21.26 -25.70
C ASP A 170 -7.48 -21.74 -25.03
N GLY A 171 -8.62 -21.39 -25.63
CA GLY A 171 -9.95 -21.58 -25.02
C GLY A 171 -10.61 -20.29 -24.48
N GLY A 172 -9.97 -19.13 -24.62
CA GLY A 172 -10.62 -17.83 -24.42
C GLY A 172 -10.65 -17.32 -22.97
N TYR A 173 -9.98 -18.00 -22.04
CA TYR A 173 -9.84 -17.53 -20.66
C TYR A 173 -8.97 -16.27 -20.63
N ARG A 174 -9.61 -15.11 -20.47
CA ARG A 174 -8.95 -13.83 -20.25
C ARG A 174 -8.72 -13.65 -18.76
N THR A 175 -7.49 -13.34 -18.36
CA THR A 175 -7.22 -12.88 -17.00
C THR A 175 -8.13 -11.69 -16.68
N PRO A 176 -8.84 -11.70 -15.54
CA PRO A 176 -9.78 -10.65 -15.21
C PRO A 176 -9.06 -9.31 -15.11
N LEU A 177 -9.66 -8.26 -15.65
CA LEU A 177 -9.19 -6.88 -15.49
C LEU A 177 -9.86 -6.24 -14.28
N THR A 178 -9.20 -5.23 -13.71
CA THR A 178 -9.90 -4.27 -12.85
C THR A 178 -10.85 -3.44 -13.70
N GLN A 179 -12.11 -3.35 -13.26
CA GLN A 179 -13.16 -2.61 -13.94
C GLN A 179 -13.64 -1.49 -13.03
N PHE A 180 -13.78 -0.29 -13.59
CA PHE A 180 -14.34 0.87 -12.91
C PHE A 180 -15.62 1.27 -13.65
N ASN A 181 -16.74 1.25 -12.94
CA ASN A 181 -18.01 1.70 -13.49
C ASN A 181 -18.14 3.20 -13.23
N VAL A 182 -17.89 4.00 -14.26
CA VAL A 182 -17.98 5.46 -14.19
C VAL A 182 -19.31 5.87 -14.82
N THR A 183 -20.26 6.28 -13.99
CA THR A 183 -21.62 6.67 -14.42
C THR A 183 -21.72 8.15 -14.82
N ARG A 184 -20.78 8.99 -14.35
CA ARG A 184 -20.65 10.40 -14.72
C ARG A 184 -19.18 10.76 -14.83
N VAL A 185 -18.81 11.38 -15.95
CA VAL A 185 -17.49 12.01 -16.14
C VAL A 185 -17.76 13.51 -16.19
N SER A 186 -17.49 14.20 -15.09
CA SER A 186 -17.51 15.68 -15.09
C SER A 186 -16.19 16.15 -15.67
N ILE A 187 -16.18 16.40 -16.98
CA ILE A 187 -15.13 17.18 -17.61
C ILE A 187 -15.59 18.63 -17.47
N LEU A 188 -14.86 19.41 -16.66
CA LEU A 188 -15.02 20.87 -16.65
C LEU A 188 -14.60 21.45 -18.01
#